data_AF-H9V9D9-F1
#
_entry.id   AF-H9V9D9-F1
#
_cell.length_a   1.000
_cell.length_b   1.000
_cell.length_c   1.000
_cell.angle_alpha   90.00
_cell.angle_beta   90.00
_cell.angle_gamma   90.00
#
_symmetry.space_group_name_H-M   'P 1'
#
loop_
_entity.id
_entity.type
_entity.pdbx_description
1 polymer ?
#
loop_
_entity_poly.entity_id
_entity_poly.type
_entity_poly.pdbx_seq_one_letter_code
_entity_poly.pdbx_strand_id
1 'polypeptide(L)' 'GVSEEGIPHWIIKNSWGKSWGVDGYFKMELGKNMCGVATCASYPIVS' A
#
# COMPACT_ATOMS: atom_id res chain seq x y z
N GLY A 1 5.49 -6.03 3.73
CA GLY A 1 6.95 -6.06 3.96
C GLY A 1 7.25 -5.53 5.34
N VAL A 2 8.51 -5.61 5.78
CA VAL A 2 8.99 -4.98 7.01
C VAL A 2 10.04 -3.94 6.61
N SER A 3 9.99 -2.74 7.18
CA SER A 3 10.98 -1.69 6.91
C SER A 3 12.31 -2.02 7.59
N GLU A 4 13.36 -1.24 7.30
CA GLU A 4 14.67 -1.41 7.95
C GLU A 4 14.58 -1.17 9.47
N GLU A 5 13.62 -0.35 9.90
CA GLU A 5 13.30 -0.09 11.31
C GLU A 5 12.39 -1.15 11.95
N GLY A 6 12.11 -2.25 11.25
CA GLY A 6 11.27 -3.33 11.78
C GLY A 6 9.76 -3.06 11.70
N ILE A 7 9.32 -2.01 10.98
CA ILE A 7 7.91 -1.62 10.92
C ILE A 7 7.20 -2.36 9.78
N PRO A 8 6.16 -3.16 10.07
CA PRO A 8 5.39 -3.83 9.04
C PRO A 8 4.62 -2.79 8.18
N HIS A 9 4.68 -2.93 6.85
CA HIS A 9 4.01 -2.05 5.91
C HIS A 9 3.42 -2.76 4.68
N TRP A 10 2.36 -2.18 4.12
CA TRP A 10 1.87 -2.44 2.77
C TRP A 10 2.74 -1.74 1.73
N ILE A 11 2.80 -2.31 0.53
CA ILE A 11 3.31 -1.63 -0.67
C ILE A 11 2.09 -1.30 -1.52
N ILE A 12 1.87 -0.02 -1.80
CA ILE A 12 0.68 0.46 -2.48
C ILE A 12 1.12 1.08 -3.80
N LYS A 13 0.53 0.61 -4.90
CA LYS A 13 0.66 1.22 -6.22
C LYS A 13 -0.33 2.37 -6.34
N ASN A 14 0.15 3.53 -6.73
CA ASN A 14 -0.70 4.69 -7.00
C ASN A 14 -0.90 4.89 -8.51
N SER A 15 -1.85 5.73 -8.88
CA SER A 15 -2.22 6.07 -10.27
C SER A 15 -1.68 7.43 -10.75
N TRP A 16 -0.79 8.08 -9.99
CA TRP A 16 -0.26 9.42 -10.28
C TRP A 16 1.01 9.41 -11.14
N GLY A 17 1.26 8.32 -11.86
CA GLY A 17 2.45 8.15 -12.70
C GLY A 17 3.70 7.72 -11.93
N LYS A 18 4.74 7.32 -12.68
CA LYS A 18 5.99 6.79 -12.10
C LYS A 18 6.86 7.86 -11.43
N SER A 19 6.70 9.13 -11.81
CA SER A 19 7.46 10.25 -11.24
C SER A 19 7.06 10.59 -9.81
N TRP A 20 5.95 10.03 -9.30
CA TRP A 20 5.50 10.24 -7.94
C TRP A 20 5.94 9.10 -7.03
N GLY A 21 6.33 9.42 -5.79
CA GLY A 21 6.76 8.42 -4.81
C GLY A 21 8.03 7.69 -5.25
N VAL A 22 8.07 6.38 -5.00
CA VAL A 22 9.14 5.49 -5.48
C VAL A 22 8.58 4.72 -6.68
N ASP A 23 8.86 5.19 -7.88
CA ASP A 23 8.38 4.61 -9.16
C ASP A 23 6.84 4.43 -9.24
N GLY A 24 6.08 5.34 -8.63
CA GLY A 24 4.61 5.28 -8.55
C GLY A 24 4.06 4.50 -7.35
N TYR A 25 4.93 4.06 -6.43
CA TYR A 25 4.56 3.31 -5.24
C TYR A 25 4.88 4.09 -3.96
N PHE A 26 4.26 3.65 -2.87
CA PHE A 26 4.60 4.09 -1.53
C PHE A 26 4.34 2.98 -0.50
N LYS A 27 4.90 3.16 0.70
CA LYS A 27 4.73 2.25 1.84
C LYS A 27 3.72 2.84 2.82
N MET A 28 2.89 2.00 3.42
CA MET A 28 1.92 2.41 4.45
C MET A 28 1.94 1.43 5.62
N GLU A 29 1.98 1.93 6.85
CA GLU A 29 2.04 1.08 8.06
C GLU A 29 0.86 0.11 8.15
N LEU A 30 1.18 -1.15 8.47
CA LEU A 30 0.22 -2.23 8.67
C LEU A 30 -0.50 -2.10 10.02
N GLY A 31 -1.76 -2.54 10.09
CA GLY A 31 -2.50 -2.68 11.36
C GLY A 31 -3.08 -1.38 11.96
N LYS A 32 -2.88 -0.23 11.29
CA LYS A 32 -3.37 1.07 11.76
C LYS A 32 -4.61 1.60 11.00
N ASN A 33 -5.06 0.89 9.96
CA ASN A 33 -6.10 1.36 9.02
C ASN A 33 -5.88 2.81 8.54
N MET A 34 -4.61 3.16 8.27
CA MET A 34 -4.23 4.50 7.83
C MET A 34 -5.00 4.85 6.56
N CYS A 35 -5.51 6.08 6.48
CA CYS A 35 -6.28 6.59 5.34
C CYS A 35 -7.50 5.72 4.97
N GLY A 36 -7.99 4.86 5.86
CA GLY A 36 -9.10 3.94 5.58
C GLY A 36 -8.74 2.81 4.61
N VAL A 37 -7.46 2.47 4.46
CA VAL A 37 -6.96 1.48 3.48
C VAL A 37 -7.62 0.10 3.62
N ALA A 38 -8.06 -0.28 4.81
CA ALA A 38 -8.70 -1.58 5.07
C ALA A 38 -10.24 -1.52 5.09
N THR A 39 -10.85 -0.35 4.86
CA THR A 39 -12.31 -0.19 4.97
C THR A 39 -13.06 -0.77 3.76
N CYS A 40 -12.53 -0.65 2.54
CA CYS A 40 -13.20 -1.03 1.30
C CYS A 40 -12.33 -1.93 0.39
N ALA A 41 -11.64 -2.91 0.98
CA ALA A 41 -10.79 -3.83 0.23
C ALA A 41 -11.64 -4.85 -0.56
N SER A 42 -11.28 -5.10 -1.83
CA SER A 42 -11.94 -6.10 -2.69
C SER A 42 -10.96 -6.71 -3.69
N TYR A 43 -11.28 -7.89 -4.23
CA TYR A 43 -10.50 -8.57 -5.25
C TYR A 43 -11.43 -9.31 -6.23
N PRO A 44 -11.07 -9.41 -7.52
CA PRO A 44 -11.84 -10.19 -8.49
C PRO A 44 -11.58 -11.69 -8.35
N ILE A 45 -12.58 -12.50 -8.65
CA ILE A 45 -12.45 -13.97 -8.80
C ILE A 45 -12.45 -14.27 -10.31
N VAL A 46 -11.42 -14.98 -10.78
CA VAL A 46 -11.32 -15.41 -12.18
C VAL A 46 -11.87 -16.82 -12.30
N SER A 47 -12.91 -16.99 -13.11
CA SER A 47 -13.57 -18.27 -13.43
C SER A 47 -13.04 -18.90 -14.70
#